data_AF-A0A2N7Y3D5-F1
#
_entry.id   AF-A0A2N7Y3D5-F1
#
_cell.length_a   1.000
_cell.length_b   1.000
_cell.length_c   1.000
_cell.angle_alpha   90.00
_cell.angle_beta   90.00
_cell.angle_gamma   90.00
#
_symmetry.space_group_name_H-M   'P 1'
#
loop_
_entity.id
_entity.type
_entity.pdbx_description
1 polymer ?
#
loop_
_entity_poly.entity_id
_entity_poly.type
_entity_poly.pdbx_seq_one_letter_code
_entity_poly.pdbx_strand_id
1 'polypeptide(L)' 'DWERDRLVPKEFWRQAGEVGLLCPTVPEEYGGLGLDFGYNAIVDEEMSYLGVPAGFSLQSDIVCDYIVAYGSEEQKKQW' A
#
# COMPACT_ATOMS: atom_id res chain seq x y z
N ASP A 1 -10.00 0.26 -20.60
CA ASP A 1 -9.52 -1.14 -20.48
C ASP A 1 -9.64 -1.69 -19.06
N TRP A 2 -9.14 -1.04 -18.00
CA TRP A 2 -9.20 -1.56 -16.62
C TRP A 2 -10.62 -1.81 -16.11
N GLU A 3 -11.54 -0.87 -16.35
CA GLU A 3 -12.94 -1.01 -15.96
C GLU A 3 -13.66 -2.13 -16.73
N ARG A 4 -13.32 -2.27 -18.02
CA ARG A 4 -13.85 -3.34 -18.87
C ARG A 4 -13.35 -4.70 -18.39
N ASP A 5 -12.06 -4.78 -18.09
CA ASP A 5 -11.38 -6.02 -17.72
C ASP A 5 -11.50 -6.31 -16.22
N ARG A 6 -12.08 -5.37 -15.45
CA ARG A 6 -12.28 -5.38 -13.99
C ARG A 6 -11.01 -5.71 -13.20
N LEU A 7 -9.88 -5.23 -13.69
CA LEU A 7 -8.56 -5.56 -13.16
C LEU A 7 -7.67 -4.32 -13.15
N VAL A 8 -7.01 -4.12 -12.01
CA VAL A 8 -5.91 -3.17 -11.88
C VAL A 8 -4.62 -3.87 -12.33
N PRO A 9 -3.90 -3.35 -13.33
CA PRO A 9 -2.63 -3.92 -13.80
C PRO A 9 -1.58 -3.96 -12.69
N LYS A 10 -0.78 -5.03 -12.67
CA LYS A 10 0.31 -5.18 -11.70
C LYS A 10 1.35 -4.06 -11.78
N GLU A 11 1.59 -3.53 -12.98
CA GLU A 11 2.55 -2.45 -13.19
C GLU A 11 2.15 -1.15 -12.48
N PHE A 12 0.84 -0.88 -12.35
CA PHE A 12 0.36 0.26 -11.57
C PHE A 12 0.79 0.16 -10.11
N TRP A 13 0.63 -1.02 -9.51
CA TRP A 13 1.03 -1.24 -8.12
C TRP A 13 2.53 -1.10 -7.92
N ARG A 14 3.33 -1.60 -8.88
CA ARG A 14 4.79 -1.46 -8.85
C ARG A 14 5.20 0.02 -8.88
N GLN A 15 4.59 0.81 -9.77
CA GLN A 15 4.84 2.24 -9.88
C GLN A 15 4.38 3.00 -8.63
N ALA A 16 3.19 2.68 -8.09
CA ALA A 16 2.68 3.27 -6.86
C ALA A 16 3.63 3.02 -5.67
N GLY A 17 4.19 1.82 -5.55
CA GLY A 17 5.21 1.50 -4.55
C GLY A 17 6.50 2.30 -4.75
N GLU A 18 7.00 2.41 -5.99
CA GLU A 18 8.22 3.16 -6.32
C GLU A 18 8.14 4.66 -5.95
N VAL A 19 6.94 5.24 -5.99
CA VAL A 19 6.71 6.65 -5.60
C VAL A 19 6.24 6.82 -4.15
N GLY A 20 6.20 5.74 -3.36
CA GLY A 20 5.88 5.80 -1.93
C GLY A 20 4.40 5.93 -1.60
N LEU A 21 3.48 5.58 -2.52
CA LEU A 21 2.04 5.60 -2.27
C LEU A 21 1.53 4.34 -1.53
N LEU A 22 2.38 3.33 -1.35
CA LEU A 22 2.03 2.06 -0.71
C LEU A 22 2.76 1.88 0.61
N CYS A 23 2.04 1.36 1.61
CA CYS A 23 2.54 1.00 2.93
C CYS A 23 3.49 2.03 3.59
N PRO A 24 3.14 3.33 3.64
CA PRO A 24 4.06 4.37 4.10
C PRO A 24 4.36 4.28 5.61
N THR A 25 3.50 3.61 6.39
CA THR A 25 3.71 3.34 7.82
C THR A 25 4.67 2.20 8.10
N VAL A 26 5.02 1.38 7.10
CA VAL A 26 5.93 0.25 7.29
C VAL A 26 7.31 0.77 7.69
N PRO A 27 7.97 0.17 8.70
CA PRO A 27 9.31 0.57 9.13
C PRO A 27 10.35 0.54 8.01
N GLU A 28 11.31 1.47 8.05
CA GLU A 28 12.41 1.55 7.08
C GLU A 28 13.25 0.26 7.00
N GLU A 29 13.37 -0.49 8.11
CA GLU A 29 14.09 -1.77 8.14
C GLU A 29 13.47 -2.86 7.25
N TYR A 30 12.18 -2.71 6.91
CA TYR A 30 11.45 -3.58 5.97
C TYR A 30 11.18 -2.88 4.62
N GLY A 31 11.84 -1.75 4.35
CA GLY A 31 11.75 -1.05 3.06
C GLY A 31 10.57 -0.07 2.93
N GLY A 32 9.84 0.20 4.00
CA GLY A 32 8.82 1.25 4.05
C GLY A 32 9.40 2.63 4.34
N LEU A 33 8.52 3.61 4.59
CA LEU A 33 8.91 5.01 4.82
C LEU A 33 8.93 5.41 6.31
N GLY A 34 8.46 4.55 7.21
CA GLY A 34 8.42 4.82 8.65
C GLY A 34 7.58 6.05 9.05
N LEU A 35 6.57 6.40 8.24
CA LEU A 35 5.71 7.57 8.44
C LEU A 35 4.53 7.25 9.37
N ASP A 36 3.72 8.27 9.67
CA ASP A 36 2.49 8.10 10.44
C ASP A 36 1.27 7.81 9.55
N PHE A 37 0.17 7.39 10.20
CA PHE A 37 -1.09 7.05 9.54
C PHE A 37 -1.72 8.21 8.75
N GLY A 38 -1.32 9.47 9.01
CA GLY A 38 -1.80 10.62 8.25
C GLY A 38 -1.49 10.50 6.76
N TYR A 39 -0.39 9.84 6.40
CA TYR A 39 -0.05 9.59 5.00
C TYR A 39 -0.99 8.60 4.33
N ASN A 40 -1.42 7.53 5.01
CA ASN A 40 -2.42 6.60 4.49
C ASN A 40 -3.74 7.34 4.23
N ALA A 41 -4.17 8.16 5.20
CA ALA A 41 -5.40 8.94 5.09
C ALA A 41 -5.38 9.90 3.89
N ILE A 42 -4.25 10.59 3.65
CA ILE A 42 -4.09 11.48 2.49
C ILE A 42 -4.15 10.68 1.19
N VAL A 43 -3.44 9.55 1.09
CA VAL A 43 -3.47 8.71 -0.12
C VAL A 43 -4.89 8.22 -0.41
N ASP A 44 -5.60 7.73 0.60
CA ASP A 44 -6.97 7.25 0.43
C ASP A 44 -7.94 8.37 0.05
N GLU A 45 -7.80 9.56 0.64
CA GLU A 45 -8.62 10.73 0.29
C GLU A 45 -8.44 11.13 -1.17
N GLU A 46 -7.19 11.27 -1.63
CA GLU A 46 -6.88 11.65 -3.01
C GLU A 46 -7.35 10.58 -4.02
N MET A 47 -7.16 9.29 -3.70
CA MET A 47 -7.67 8.20 -4.55
C MET A 47 -9.20 8.20 -4.61
N SER A 48 -9.87 8.55 -3.51
CA SER A 48 -11.32 8.68 -3.45
C SER A 48 -11.82 9.83 -4.33
N TYR A 49 -11.19 11.01 -4.26
CA TYR A 49 -11.53 12.15 -5.12
C TYR A 49 -11.35 11.86 -6.61
N LEU A 50 -10.32 11.07 -6.96
CA LEU A 50 -10.08 10.62 -8.33
C LEU A 50 -10.99 9.46 -8.77
N GLY A 51 -11.78 8.90 -7.85
CA GLY A 51 -12.66 7.77 -8.13
C GLY A 51 -11.90 6.50 -8.49
N VAL A 52 -10.71 6.28 -7.92
CA VAL A 52 -9.83 5.13 -8.19
C VAL A 52 -10.18 3.98 -7.24
N PRO A 53 -10.88 2.92 -7.67
CA PRO A 53 -11.30 1.83 -6.80
C PRO A 53 -10.21 0.75 -6.70
N ALA A 54 -8.97 1.16 -6.38
CA ALA A 54 -7.84 0.24 -6.41
C ALA A 54 -7.61 -0.47 -5.06
N GLY A 55 -8.19 0.01 -3.95
CA GLY A 55 -8.07 -0.65 -2.64
C GLY A 55 -6.72 -0.40 -1.96
N PHE A 56 -6.24 0.84 -1.99
CA PHE A 56 -5.00 1.26 -1.32
C PHE A 56 -5.02 0.96 0.18
N SER A 57 -6.11 1.31 0.86
CA SER A 57 -6.32 0.97 2.27
C SER A 57 -6.16 -0.51 2.61
N LEU A 58 -6.61 -1.43 1.75
CA LEU A 58 -6.53 -2.86 2.06
C LEU A 58 -5.09 -3.35 2.20
N GLN A 59 -4.18 -2.92 1.32
CA GLN A 59 -2.79 -3.36 1.43
C GLN A 59 -2.00 -2.53 2.44
N SER A 60 -2.21 -1.20 2.48
CA SER A 60 -1.43 -0.27 3.28
C SER A 60 -1.86 -0.20 4.75
N ASP A 61 -3.15 -0.37 5.04
CA ASP A 61 -3.70 -0.15 6.39
C ASP A 61 -4.07 -1.46 7.09
N ILE A 62 -4.19 -2.54 6.32
CA ILE A 62 -4.67 -3.82 6.82
C ILE A 62 -3.57 -4.87 6.64
N VAL A 63 -3.26 -5.26 5.40
CA VAL A 63 -2.38 -6.40 5.15
C VAL A 63 -0.95 -6.15 5.63
N CYS A 64 -0.33 -5.02 5.24
CA CYS A 64 1.02 -4.66 5.66
C CYS A 64 1.15 -4.64 7.20
N ASP A 65 0.20 -4.01 7.89
CA ASP A 65 0.22 -3.91 9.35
C ASP A 65 0.09 -5.27 10.05
N TYR A 66 -0.72 -6.21 9.54
CA TYR A 66 -0.76 -7.57 10.09
C TYR A 66 0.57 -8.30 9.93
N ILE A 67 1.26 -8.13 8.80
CA ILE A 67 2.57 -8.74 8.58
C ILE A 67 3.60 -8.13 9.53
N VAL A 68 3.64 -6.81 9.67
CA VAL A 68 4.56 -6.11 10.57
C VAL A 68 4.32 -6.49 12.03
N ALA A 69 3.05 -6.58 12.45
CA ALA A 69 2.70 -6.86 13.84
C ALA A 69 2.86 -8.34 14.23
N TYR A 70 2.56 -9.27 13.32
CA TYR A 70 2.41 -10.70 13.67
C TYR A 70 3.24 -11.65 12.82
N GLY A 71 3.85 -11.19 11.73
CA GLY A 71 4.74 -12.00 10.92
C GLY A 71 6.01 -12.40 11.69
N SER A 72 6.60 -13.53 11.31
CA SER A 72 7.97 -13.84 11.71
C SER A 72 8.93 -12.85 11.07
N GLU A 73 10.15 -12.75 11.59
CA GLU A 73 11.19 -11.88 11.01
C GLU A 73 11.50 -12.23 9.55
N GLU A 74 11.43 -13.52 9.20
CA GLU A 74 11.54 -13.97 7.81
C GLU A 74 10.37 -13.48 6.95
N GLN A 75 9.15 -13.50 7.48
CA GLN A 75 7.96 -13.00 6.76
C GLN A 75 8.04 -11.48 6.55
N LYS A 76 8.43 -10.71 7.57
CA LYS A 76 8.55 -9.25 7.45
C LYS A 76 9.63 -8.80 6.46
N LYS A 77 10.70 -9.59 6.29
CA LYS A 77 11.79 -9.28 5.34
C LYS A 77 11.52 -9.74 3.92
N GLN A 78 10.68 -10.76 3.76
CA GLN A 78 10.37 -11.35 2.46
C GLN A 78 9.27 -10.59 1.72
N TRP A 79 8.31 -10.03 2.46
CA TRP A 79 7.11 -9.41 1.95
C TRP A 79 7.16 -7.89 2.03
#